data_AF-A0A9D7DAY4-F1
#
_entry.id   AF-A0A9D7DAY4-F1
#
_cell.length_a   1.000
_cell.length_b   1.000
_cell.length_c   1.000
_cell.angle_alpha   90.00
_cell.angle_beta   90.00
_cell.angle_gamma   90.00
#
_symmetry.space_group_name_H-M   'P 1'
#
loop_
_entity.id
_entity.type
_entity.pdbx_description
1 polymer ?
#
loop_
_entity_poly.entity_id
_entity_poly.type
_entity_poly.pdbx_seq_one_letter_code
_entity_poly.pdbx_strand_id
1 'polypeptide(L)'
;MKHSTAVNKPSSALRNATGLTSDEFVSAVIGSLPKRIKLSGSEISDLKREHAATIEPARLARAEIFALEHKLSNLINGAYGLTPEDVALMWRTAPPRMPFTPAGLQEVELQGEDAGDEEGE
;
A
#
# COMPACT_ATOMS: atom_id res chain seq x y z
N MET A 1 3.35 -30.58 10.45
CA MET A 1 4.11 -30.09 9.28
C MET A 1 5.20 -29.15 9.77
N LYS A 2 6.47 -29.39 9.42
CA LYS A 2 7.58 -28.54 9.88
C LYS A 2 7.66 -27.30 8.98
N HIS A 3 6.91 -26.24 9.29
CA HIS A 3 7.03 -24.95 8.61
C HIS A 3 8.22 -24.17 9.17
N SER A 4 9.43 -24.70 9.02
CA SER A 4 10.66 -23.98 9.36
C SER A 4 11.25 -23.39 8.08
N THR A 5 10.64 -22.34 7.54
CA THR A 5 11.28 -21.57 6.48
C THR A 5 12.46 -20.83 7.11
N ALA A 6 13.67 -21.09 6.61
CA ALA A 6 14.92 -20.45 7.09
C ALA A 6 15.03 -18.97 6.67
N VAL A 7 13.90 -18.28 6.51
CA VAL A 7 13.79 -16.87 6.13
C VAL A 7 13.93 -16.04 7.40
N ASN A 8 15.16 -15.64 7.71
CA ASN A 8 15.46 -14.89 8.93
C ASN A 8 14.90 -13.44 8.87
N LYS A 9 14.87 -12.86 7.67
CA LYS A 9 14.28 -11.53 7.41
C LYS A 9 13.50 -11.56 6.10
N PRO A 10 12.17 -11.39 6.11
CA PRO A 10 11.41 -11.33 4.87
C PRO A 10 11.82 -10.08 4.08
N SER A 11 12.02 -10.28 2.77
CA SER A 11 12.29 -9.21 1.82
C SER A 11 11.10 -8.23 1.77
N SER A 12 11.31 -7.03 1.23
CA SER A 12 10.23 -6.05 1.04
C SER A 12 9.06 -6.66 0.25
N ALA A 13 9.37 -7.44 -0.80
CA ALA A 13 8.37 -8.13 -1.62
C ALA A 13 7.52 -9.11 -0.79
N LEU A 14 8.12 -9.91 0.08
CA LEU A 14 7.39 -10.87 0.92
C LEU A 14 6.48 -10.20 1.97
N ARG A 15 6.71 -8.93 2.32
CA ARG A 15 5.79 -8.17 3.19
C ARG A 15 4.48 -7.83 2.48
N ASN A 16 4.47 -7.81 1.15
CA ASN A 16 3.27 -7.65 0.34
C ASN A 16 3.03 -8.89 -0.53
N ALA A 17 2.98 -10.06 0.11
CA ALA A 17 2.81 -11.34 -0.58
C ALA A 17 1.51 -11.42 -1.41
N THR A 18 0.44 -10.73 -1.00
CA THR A 18 -0.83 -10.65 -1.73
C THR A 18 -0.71 -9.95 -3.09
N GLY A 19 0.34 -9.17 -3.31
CA GLY A 19 0.64 -8.55 -4.61
C GLY A 19 1.44 -9.44 -5.56
N LEU A 20 1.89 -10.61 -5.12
CA LEU A 20 2.77 -11.48 -5.89
C LEU A 20 2.00 -12.63 -6.53
N THR A 21 2.28 -12.89 -7.80
CA THR A 21 1.89 -14.15 -8.46
C THR A 21 2.65 -15.33 -7.86
N SER A 22 2.20 -16.56 -8.16
CA SER A 22 2.81 -17.78 -7.61
C SER A 22 4.33 -17.87 -7.90
N ASP A 23 4.75 -17.54 -9.13
CA ASP A 23 6.16 -17.60 -9.52
C ASP A 23 6.98 -16.46 -8.90
N GLU A 24 6.41 -15.25 -8.80
CA GLU A 24 7.05 -14.12 -8.13
C GLU A 24 7.22 -14.37 -6.64
N PHE A 25 6.24 -15.02 -6.00
CA PHE A 25 6.31 -15.42 -4.60
C PHE A 25 7.44 -16.44 -4.39
N VAL A 26 7.51 -17.49 -5.21
CA VAL A 26 8.60 -18.48 -5.12
C VAL A 26 9.96 -17.81 -5.33
N SER A 27 10.09 -16.93 -6.32
CA SER A 27 11.32 -16.18 -6.57
C SER A 27 11.71 -15.29 -5.37
N ALA A 28 10.74 -14.58 -4.78
CA ALA A 28 10.95 -13.76 -3.60
C ALA A 28 11.35 -14.57 -2.37
N VAL A 29 10.80 -15.79 -2.21
CA VAL A 29 11.20 -16.74 -1.17
C VAL A 29 12.64 -17.19 -1.41
N ILE A 30 12.98 -17.64 -2.61
CA ILE A 30 14.34 -18.07 -2.96
C ILE A 30 15.36 -16.95 -2.74
N GLY A 31 15.04 -15.71 -3.15
CA GLY A 31 15.89 -14.54 -2.94
C GLY A 31 16.08 -14.16 -1.47
N SER A 32 15.16 -14.56 -0.58
CA SER A 32 15.25 -14.33 0.86
C SER A 32 15.98 -15.44 1.63
N LEU A 33 16.27 -16.58 0.98
CA LEU A 33 17.00 -17.68 1.58
C LEU A 33 18.52 -17.45 1.54
N PRO A 34 19.27 -17.94 2.54
CA PRO A 34 20.73 -17.98 2.49
C PRO A 34 21.23 -18.74 1.25
N LYS A 35 22.29 -18.24 0.59
CA LYS A 35 22.85 -18.79 -0.67
C LYS A 35 23.23 -20.29 -0.65
N ARG A 36 23.41 -20.87 0.55
CA ARG A 36 23.73 -22.29 0.74
C ARG A 36 22.49 -23.20 0.73
N ILE A 37 21.30 -22.64 0.92
CA ILE A 37 20.04 -23.37 0.89
C ILE A 37 19.53 -23.38 -0.55
N LYS A 38 19.30 -24.58 -1.08
CA LYS A 38 18.64 -24.79 -2.38
C LYS A 38 17.36 -25.55 -2.12
N LEU A 39 16.25 -25.03 -2.63
CA LEU A 39 14.97 -25.73 -2.59
C LEU A 39 14.93 -26.82 -3.67
N SER A 40 14.42 -27.98 -3.29
CA SER A 40 14.08 -29.08 -4.19
C SER A 40 12.80 -28.77 -4.98
N GLY A 41 12.57 -29.52 -6.07
CA GLY A 41 11.36 -29.37 -6.87
C GLY A 41 10.07 -29.62 -6.08
N SER A 42 10.08 -30.55 -5.13
CA SER A 42 8.93 -30.80 -4.24
C SER A 42 8.67 -29.63 -3.30
N GLU A 43 9.70 -29.02 -2.73
CA GLU A 43 9.55 -27.84 -1.86
C GLU A 43 9.01 -26.63 -2.64
N ILE A 44 9.43 -26.46 -3.90
CA ILE A 44 8.88 -25.43 -4.78
C ILE A 44 7.40 -25.71 -5.07
N SER A 45 7.05 -26.97 -5.36
CA SER A 45 5.65 -27.35 -5.58
C SER A 45 4.79 -27.13 -4.34
N ASP A 46 5.33 -27.42 -3.15
CA ASP A 46 4.67 -27.17 -1.88
C ASP A 46 4.45 -25.67 -1.67
N LEU A 47 5.46 -24.82 -1.94
CA LEU A 47 5.30 -23.36 -1.84
C LEU A 47 4.21 -22.82 -2.77
N LYS A 48 4.12 -23.34 -4.00
CA LYS A 48 3.05 -22.96 -4.93
C LYS A 48 1.68 -23.38 -4.41
N ARG A 49 1.57 -24.56 -3.81
CA ARG A 49 0.33 -25.04 -3.18
C ARG A 49 -0.07 -24.14 -2.00
N GLU A 50 0.87 -23.79 -1.13
CA GLU A 50 0.58 -22.91 0.02
C GLU A 50 0.19 -21.49 -0.43
N HIS A 51 0.83 -20.97 -1.48
CA HIS A 51 0.44 -19.71 -2.10
C HIS A 51 -1.01 -19.76 -2.62
N ALA A 52 -1.37 -20.80 -3.35
CA ALA A 52 -2.74 -20.99 -3.83
C ALA A 52 -3.76 -21.19 -2.69
N ALA A 53 -3.36 -21.85 -1.60
CA ALA A 53 -4.24 -22.12 -0.47
C ALA A 53 -4.48 -20.90 0.43
N THR A 54 -3.51 -19.97 0.53
CA THR A 54 -3.55 -18.89 1.52
C THR A 54 -3.50 -17.49 0.90
N ILE A 55 -2.62 -17.27 -0.07
CA ILE A 55 -2.34 -15.93 -0.61
C ILE A 55 -3.37 -15.56 -1.69
N GLU A 56 -3.70 -16.49 -2.58
CA GLU A 56 -4.69 -16.23 -3.64
C GLU A 56 -6.09 -15.89 -3.08
N PRO A 57 -6.64 -16.61 -2.09
CA PRO A 57 -7.90 -16.22 -1.47
C PRO A 57 -7.86 -14.81 -0.85
N ALA A 58 -6.75 -14.46 -0.19
CA ALA A 58 -6.57 -13.12 0.39
C ALA A 58 -6.49 -12.03 -0.68
N ARG A 59 -5.84 -12.32 -1.82
CA ARG A 59 -5.76 -11.42 -2.97
C ARG A 59 -7.14 -11.17 -3.58
N LEU A 60 -7.93 -12.23 -3.78
CA LEU A 60 -9.30 -12.14 -4.28
C LEU A 60 -10.19 -11.34 -3.32
N ALA A 61 -10.14 -11.65 -2.02
CA ALA A 61 -10.90 -10.92 -1.01
C ALA A 61 -10.56 -9.42 -1.00
N ARG A 62 -9.28 -9.06 -1.18
CA ARG A 62 -8.86 -7.66 -1.24
C ARG A 62 -9.38 -6.94 -2.48
N ALA A 63 -9.41 -7.61 -3.63
CA ALA A 63 -9.99 -7.06 -4.85
C ALA A 63 -11.51 -6.85 -4.70
N GLU A 64 -12.19 -7.80 -4.05
CA GLU A 64 -13.61 -7.69 -3.74
C GLU A 64 -13.91 -6.53 -2.80
N ILE A 65 -13.16 -6.38 -1.70
CA ILE A 65 -13.28 -5.25 -0.77
C ILE A 65 -13.12 -3.93 -1.52
N PHE A 66 -12.09 -3.79 -2.36
CA PHE A 66 -11.87 -2.57 -3.13
C PHE A 66 -13.05 -2.26 -4.07
N ALA A 67 -13.61 -3.27 -4.74
CA ALA A 67 -14.78 -3.08 -5.58
C ALA A 67 -16.03 -2.67 -4.78
N LEU A 68 -16.22 -3.25 -3.59
CA LEU A 68 -17.31 -2.91 -2.69
C LEU A 68 -17.16 -1.49 -2.12
N GLU A 69 -15.96 -1.09 -1.72
CA GLU A 69 -15.65 0.27 -1.28
C GLU A 69 -15.95 1.30 -2.38
N HIS A 70 -15.55 1.01 -3.62
CA HIS A 70 -15.84 1.88 -4.75
C HIS A 70 -17.35 1.98 -5.02
N LYS A 71 -18.07 0.85 -4.98
CA LYS A 71 -19.54 0.82 -5.12
C LYS A 71 -20.23 1.59 -4.00
N LEU A 72 -19.77 1.45 -2.76
CA LEU A 72 -20.28 2.18 -1.61
C LEU A 72 -20.08 3.69 -1.78
N SER A 73 -18.88 4.10 -2.19
CA SER A 73 -18.57 5.51 -2.47
C SER A 73 -19.50 6.09 -3.54
N ASN A 74 -19.70 5.37 -4.66
CA ASN A 74 -20.61 5.82 -5.72
C ASN A 74 -22.06 5.93 -5.23
N LEU A 75 -22.52 5.00 -4.40
CA LEU A 75 -23.86 5.06 -3.80
C LEU A 75 -24.02 6.28 -2.90
N ILE A 76 -23.03 6.54 -2.04
CA ILE A 76 -23.03 7.69 -1.14
C ILE A 76 -23.03 8.99 -1.93
N ASN A 77 -22.16 9.13 -2.93
CA ASN A 77 -22.10 10.31 -3.78
C ASN A 77 -23.43 10.56 -4.49
N GLY A 78 -24.04 9.50 -5.04
CA GLY A 78 -25.37 9.60 -5.66
C GLY A 78 -26.47 10.00 -4.67
N ALA A 79 -26.44 9.51 -3.43
CA ALA A 79 -27.40 9.90 -2.39
C ALA A 79 -27.28 11.38 -1.99
N TYR A 80 -26.08 11.96 -2.10
CA TYR A 80 -25.82 13.39 -1.92
C TYR A 80 -26.08 14.21 -3.20
N GLY A 81 -26.56 13.61 -4.29
CA GLY A 81 -26.84 14.29 -5.55
C GLY A 81 -25.58 14.69 -6.34
N LEU A 82 -24.41 14.15 -5.97
CA LEU A 82 -23.16 14.39 -6.69
C LEU A 82 -23.12 13.56 -7.97
N THR A 83 -22.92 14.23 -9.10
CA THR A 83 -22.68 13.57 -10.39
C THR A 83 -21.22 13.08 -10.48
N PRO A 84 -20.92 12.13 -11.39
CA PRO A 84 -19.52 11.77 -11.68
C PRO A 84 -18.65 12.97 -12.03
N GLU A 85 -19.22 13.98 -12.71
CA GLU A 85 -18.56 15.23 -13.07
C GLU A 85 -18.24 16.08 -11.83
N ASP A 86 -19.16 16.15 -10.86
CA ASP A 86 -18.93 16.86 -9.59
C ASP A 86 -17.83 16.19 -8.78
N VAL A 87 -17.87 14.85 -8.67
CA VAL A 87 -16.81 14.08 -7.97
C VAL A 87 -15.46 14.28 -8.66
N ALA A 88 -15.41 14.24 -10.00
CA ALA A 88 -14.20 14.48 -10.76
C ALA A 88 -13.69 15.92 -10.58
N LEU A 89 -14.58 16.92 -10.52
CA LEU A 89 -14.24 18.30 -10.20
C LEU A 89 -13.66 18.40 -8.80
N MET A 90 -14.31 17.82 -7.79
CA MET A 90 -13.82 17.79 -6.41
C MET A 90 -12.42 17.20 -6.29
N TRP A 91 -12.11 16.10 -6.99
CA TRP A 91 -10.76 15.52 -6.99
C TRP A 91 -9.73 16.39 -7.72
N ARG A 92 -10.13 17.08 -8.79
CA ARG A 92 -9.25 17.98 -9.56
C ARG A 92 -8.93 19.27 -8.81
N THR A 93 -9.89 19.79 -8.06
CA THR A 93 -9.76 21.03 -7.27
C THR A 93 -9.54 20.75 -5.79
N ALA A 94 -9.28 19.50 -5.41
CA ALA A 94 -8.96 19.17 -4.04
C ALA A 94 -7.72 19.98 -3.65
N PRO A 95 -7.79 20.79 -2.57
CA PRO A 95 -6.61 21.50 -2.10
C PRO A 95 -5.51 20.47 -1.81
N PRO A 96 -4.22 20.84 -1.95
CA PRO A 96 -3.12 19.96 -1.62
C PRO A 96 -3.37 19.35 -0.24
N ARG A 97 -3.51 18.02 -0.16
CA ARG A 97 -3.63 17.37 1.14
C ARG A 97 -2.34 17.71 1.89
N MET A 98 -2.46 18.31 3.09
CA MET A 98 -1.30 18.57 3.94
C MET A 98 -0.41 17.33 3.97
N PRO A 99 0.92 17.47 3.86
CA PRO A 99 1.81 16.34 3.96
C PRO A 99 1.57 15.63 5.30
N PHE A 100 1.14 14.37 5.26
CA PHE A 100 1.05 13.52 6.43
C PHE A 100 2.46 13.03 6.79
N THR A 101 3.31 13.93 7.28
CA THR A 101 4.46 13.53 8.09
C THR A 101 3.94 13.15 9.49
N PRO A 102 4.62 12.24 10.22
CA PRO A 102 4.34 12.02 11.65
C PRO A 102 4.47 13.31 12.49
N ALA A 103 4.99 14.37 11.87
CA ALA A 103 5.12 15.71 12.40
C ALA A 103 4.00 16.65 11.92
N GLY A 104 2.73 16.24 12.00
CA GLY A 104 1.58 17.16 12.00
C GLY A 104 1.56 18.14 13.19
N LEU A 105 2.72 18.39 13.81
CA LEU A 105 3.03 19.23 14.96
C LEU A 105 4.33 20.03 14.73
N GLN A 106 4.80 20.21 13.50
CA GLN A 106 5.86 21.19 13.25
C GLN A 106 5.21 22.56 13.11
N GLU A 107 5.50 23.42 14.08
CA GLU A 107 5.09 24.82 14.14
C GLU A 107 5.27 25.47 12.78
N VAL A 108 4.22 26.14 12.34
CA VAL A 108 4.27 27.04 11.21
C VAL A 108 5.23 28.17 11.62
N GLU A 109 6.50 28.06 11.25
CA GLU A 109 7.37 29.23 11.19
C GLU A 109 6.76 30.17 10.14
N LEU A 110 6.01 31.14 10.64
CA LEU A 110 5.53 32.29 9.89
C LEU A 110 6.76 33.02 9.35
N GLN A 111 7.10 32.77 8.08
CA GLN A 111 8.05 33.60 7.35
C GLN A 111 7.36 34.22 6.15
N GLY A 112 7.17 35.54 6.30
CA GLY A 112 6.55 36.48 5.37
C GLY A 112 5.55 37.32 6.18
N GLU A 113 5.69 38.62 6.38
CA GLU A 113 6.51 39.68 5.80
C GLU A 113 6.52 40.79 6.88
N ASP A 114 7.63 41.51 7.07
CA ASP A 114 7.51 42.95 7.28
C ASP A 114 8.79 43.64 6.82
N ALA A 115 8.69 44.23 5.63
CA ALA A 115 9.50 45.37 5.27
C ALA A 115 8.68 46.60 5.69
N GLY A 116 9.14 47.28 6.74
CA GLY A 116 8.48 48.46 7.27
C GLY A 116 9.48 49.31 8.05
N ASP A 117 9.79 50.46 7.46
CA ASP A 117 10.61 51.56 7.96
C ASP A 117 10.33 51.97 9.43
N GLU A 118 11.39 52.26 10.19
CA GLU A 118 11.33 53.20 11.31
C GLU A 118 12.43 54.27 11.16
N GLU A 119 11.99 55.51 10.95
CA GLU A 119 12.76 56.75 11.02
C GLU A 119 13.02 57.19 12.48
N GLY A 120 14.10 57.95 12.71
CA GLY A 120 14.40 58.72 13.93
C GLY A 120 15.54 58.10 14.75
N GLU A 121 16.65 58.76 15.06
CA GLU A 121 16.92 60.17 15.39
C GLU A 121 18.41 60.51 15.12
#